data_AF-A0AA38Y8P9-F1
#
_entry.id   AF-A0AA38Y8P9-F1
#
_cell.length_a   1.000
_cell.length_b   1.000
_cell.length_c   1.000
_cell.angle_alpha   90.00
_cell.angle_beta   90.00
_cell.angle_gamma   90.00
#
_symmetry.space_group_name_H-M   'P 1'
#
loop_
_entity.id
_entity.type
_entity.pdbx_description
1 polymer ?
#
loop_
_entity_poly.entity_id
_entity_poly.type
_entity_poly.pdbx_seq_one_letter_code
_entity_poly.pdbx_strand_id
1 'polypeptide(L)'
;MPNKSITYRPTDGSPVPALSICDHPLCYPTFLAKHRQRHGLNPACEPAKPNQDERNGVRGDLEAIPSSLTVQKSEQDKLLYMYERQKVIDLCSSYAYTLDSTMMNLDIAHDWANLFTEDCVVTYPFGTHIGKEGLAKFGMMAESRFTRMLHIASNFIVEFESDTVAHARYTCFATHGLHESDISKHFMEAGYYYSSFRRVSAADGYGAWRFSHLTLDMVWTLGESLGLNEPQNGLAETRY
;
A
#
# COMPACT_ATOMS: atom_id res chain seq x y z
N MET A 1 18.94 -2.76 -7.26
CA MET A 1 17.78 -2.08 -7.84
C MET A 1 16.71 -3.12 -8.13
N PRO A 2 15.49 -3.04 -7.56
CA PRO A 2 14.42 -3.88 -8.05
C PRO A 2 14.14 -3.46 -9.50
N ASN A 3 14.17 -4.42 -10.41
CA ASN A 3 13.86 -4.21 -11.82
C ASN A 3 12.48 -3.54 -11.90
N LYS A 4 12.40 -2.26 -12.27
CA LYS A 4 11.12 -1.66 -12.68
C LYS A 4 10.64 -2.49 -13.86
N SER A 5 9.63 -3.31 -13.65
CA SER A 5 8.94 -3.99 -14.74
C SER A 5 8.33 -2.90 -15.60
N ILE A 6 8.92 -2.60 -16.75
CA ILE A 6 8.38 -1.63 -17.71
C ILE A 6 7.42 -2.41 -18.59
N THR A 7 6.14 -2.06 -18.52
CA THR A 7 5.17 -2.50 -19.53
C THR A 7 5.22 -1.53 -20.69
N TYR A 8 4.84 -1.96 -21.89
CA TYR A 8 4.84 -1.11 -23.08
C TYR A 8 3.41 -0.99 -23.61
N ARG A 9 3.03 0.19 -24.08
CA ARG A 9 1.72 0.41 -24.70
C ARG A 9 1.60 -0.47 -25.94
N PRO A 10 0.48 -1.21 -26.11
CA PRO A 10 0.26 -1.97 -27.34
C PRO A 10 0.13 -1.11 -28.60
N THR A 11 -0.23 0.18 -28.45
CA THR A 11 -0.52 1.08 -29.57
C THR A 11 0.72 1.63 -30.24
N ASP A 12 1.71 2.08 -29.46
CA ASP A 12 2.89 2.79 -29.97
C ASP A 12 4.21 2.26 -29.39
N GLY A 13 4.16 1.21 -28.57
CA GLY A 13 5.34 0.63 -27.94
C GLY A 13 6.02 1.56 -26.94
N SER A 14 5.40 2.68 -26.54
CA SER A 14 5.97 3.56 -25.53
C SER A 14 5.96 2.90 -24.14
N PRO A 15 6.99 3.14 -23.31
CA PRO A 15 7.01 2.59 -21.97
C PRO A 15 5.87 3.18 -21.13
N VAL A 16 5.20 2.31 -20.40
CA VAL A 16 4.27 2.63 -19.32
C VAL A 16 4.98 2.20 -18.04
N PRO A 17 5.19 3.10 -17.06
CA PRO A 17 5.55 2.67 -15.73
C PRO A 17 4.49 1.67 -15.27
N ALA A 18 4.82 0.39 -15.20
CA ALA A 18 3.84 -0.59 -14.77
C ALA A 18 3.49 -0.29 -13.31
N LEU A 19 2.23 -0.52 -12.94
CA LEU A 19 1.78 -0.60 -11.54
C LEU A 19 2.33 -1.87 -10.84
N SER A 20 3.53 -2.30 -11.21
CA SER A 20 4.11 -3.62 -10.98
C SER A 20 5.57 -3.48 -10.53
N ILE A 21 5.84 -2.54 -9.63
CA ILE A 21 7.18 -2.38 -9.04
C ILE A 21 7.38 -3.22 -7.77
N CYS A 22 6.31 -3.75 -7.19
CA CYS A 22 6.35 -4.52 -5.95
C CYS A 22 5.63 -5.87 -6.09
N ASP A 23 6.15 -6.86 -5.37
CA ASP A 23 5.54 -8.18 -5.21
C ASP A 23 4.41 -8.08 -4.17
N HIS A 24 3.23 -7.63 -4.62
CA HIS A 24 2.06 -7.42 -3.76
C HIS A 24 0.81 -8.02 -4.40
N PRO A 25 -0.09 -8.70 -3.64
CA PRO A 25 -1.27 -9.37 -4.21
C PRO A 25 -2.21 -8.46 -5.01
N LEU A 26 -2.20 -7.16 -4.68
CA LEU A 26 -3.04 -6.13 -5.32
C LEU A 26 -2.34 -5.36 -6.45
N CYS A 27 -1.09 -5.71 -6.80
CA CYS A 27 -0.40 -5.11 -7.93
C CYS A 27 -0.98 -5.58 -9.27
N TYR A 28 -0.71 -4.83 -10.33
CA TYR A 28 -0.98 -5.29 -11.69
C TYR A 28 0.05 -6.38 -12.08
N PRO A 29 -0.36 -7.44 -12.79
CA PRO A 29 -1.71 -7.74 -13.30
C PRO A 29 -2.60 -8.54 -12.35
N THR A 30 -2.06 -8.98 -11.21
CA THR A 30 -2.65 -9.98 -10.30
C THR A 30 -4.08 -9.64 -9.87
N PHE A 31 -4.32 -8.41 -9.39
CA PHE A 31 -5.66 -8.02 -8.94
C PHE A 31 -6.71 -8.07 -10.06
N LEU A 32 -6.36 -7.60 -11.26
CA LEU A 32 -7.31 -7.58 -12.39
C LEU A 32 -7.65 -8.99 -12.87
N ALA A 33 -6.72 -9.94 -12.78
CA ALA A 33 -7.00 -11.34 -13.07
C ALA A 33 -8.09 -11.90 -12.12
N LYS A 34 -7.95 -11.66 -10.80
CA LYS A 34 -8.97 -12.02 -9.80
C LYS A 34 -10.30 -11.31 -10.04
N HIS A 35 -10.27 -10.02 -10.35
CA HIS A 35 -11.48 -9.25 -10.64
C HIS A 35 -12.26 -9.82 -11.84
N ARG A 36 -11.55 -10.23 -12.91
CA ARG A 36 -12.17 -10.87 -14.09
C ARG A 36 -12.78 -12.23 -13.76
N GLN A 37 -12.15 -13.01 -12.87
CA GLN A 37 -12.74 -14.27 -12.41
C GLN A 37 -14.06 -14.03 -11.64
N ARG A 38 -14.13 -12.98 -10.81
CA ARG A 38 -15.35 -12.66 -10.03
C ARG A 38 -16.49 -12.10 -10.88
N HIS A 39 -16.18 -11.21 -11.82
CA HIS A 39 -17.19 -10.45 -12.57
C HIS A 39 -17.44 -10.96 -14.00
N GLY A 40 -16.67 -11.97 -14.44
CA GLY A 40 -16.65 -12.42 -15.83
C GLY A 40 -15.87 -11.47 -16.75
N LEU A 41 -15.61 -11.94 -17.97
CA LEU A 41 -15.12 -11.08 -19.05
C LEU A 41 -16.31 -10.35 -19.68
N ASN A 42 -16.05 -9.17 -20.25
CA ASN A 42 -17.04 -8.52 -21.11
C ASN A 42 -17.32 -9.47 -22.30
N PRO A 43 -18.59 -9.88 -22.55
CA PRO A 43 -18.94 -10.76 -23.66
C PRO A 43 -18.47 -10.25 -25.03
N ALA A 44 -18.37 -8.92 -25.20
CA ALA A 44 -17.87 -8.28 -26.42
C ALA A 44 -16.35 -8.38 -26.60
N CYS A 45 -15.62 -8.87 -25.59
CA CYS A 45 -14.18 -9.05 -25.59
C CYS A 45 -13.78 -10.53 -25.48
N GLU A 46 -14.70 -11.49 -25.68
CA GLU A 46 -14.35 -12.90 -25.74
C GLU A 46 -13.30 -13.12 -26.85
N PRO A 47 -12.07 -13.55 -26.51
CA PRO A 47 -11.19 -14.10 -27.52
C PRO A 47 -11.82 -15.39 -28.05
N ALA A 48 -11.60 -15.70 -29.34
CA ALA A 48 -11.99 -16.98 -29.90
C ALA A 48 -11.50 -18.12 -28.99
N LYS A 49 -12.43 -19.00 -28.60
CA LYS A 49 -12.18 -20.12 -27.66
C LYS A 49 -10.92 -20.88 -28.10
N PRO A 50 -9.88 -21.01 -27.25
CA PRO A 50 -8.82 -21.95 -27.55
C PRO A 50 -9.35 -23.38 -27.40
N ASN A 51 -8.88 -24.27 -28.27
CA ASN A 51 -9.17 -25.71 -28.21
C ASN A 51 -8.88 -26.24 -26.81
N GLN A 52 -9.87 -26.95 -26.26
CA GLN A 52 -9.70 -27.73 -25.04
C GLN A 52 -8.78 -28.90 -25.36
N ASP A 53 -7.53 -28.84 -24.91
CA ASP A 53 -6.73 -30.02 -24.66
C ASP A 53 -5.87 -29.83 -23.39
N GLU A 54 -6.19 -30.66 -22.41
CA GLU A 54 -5.39 -31.18 -21.30
C GLU A 54 -4.56 -30.21 -20.41
N ARG A 55 -4.92 -30.15 -19.11
CA ARG A 55 -4.31 -31.06 -18.11
C ARG A 55 -4.93 -30.94 -16.72
N ASN A 56 -5.32 -32.10 -16.21
CA ASN A 56 -5.60 -32.38 -14.81
C ASN A 56 -4.35 -32.17 -13.94
N GLY A 57 -4.57 -31.65 -12.74
CA GLY A 57 -3.57 -31.56 -11.68
C GLY A 57 -4.21 -31.06 -10.39
N VAL A 58 -5.05 -31.90 -9.76
CA VAL A 58 -5.57 -31.64 -8.41
C VAL A 58 -4.40 -31.79 -7.45
N ARG A 59 -3.86 -30.66 -6.98
CA ARG A 59 -3.09 -30.62 -5.73
C ARG A 59 -4.08 -30.38 -4.61
N GLY A 60 -4.21 -31.39 -3.74
CA GLY A 60 -4.95 -31.26 -2.49
C GLY A 60 -4.13 -30.43 -1.51
N ASP A 61 -4.33 -29.12 -1.56
CA ASP A 61 -4.05 -28.28 -0.41
C ASP A 61 -5.25 -28.43 0.53
N LEU A 62 -4.99 -28.66 1.82
CA LEU A 62 -6.02 -28.70 2.86
C LEU A 62 -6.80 -27.38 2.78
N GLU A 63 -8.00 -27.39 2.20
CA GLU A 63 -8.83 -26.20 2.06
C GLU A 63 -9.13 -25.66 3.47
N ALA A 64 -8.40 -24.61 3.85
CA ALA A 64 -8.73 -23.85 5.04
C ALA A 64 -10.19 -23.42 4.90
N ILE A 65 -10.99 -23.68 5.95
CA ILE A 65 -12.41 -23.30 5.96
C ILE A 65 -12.46 -21.79 5.66
N PRO A 66 -13.11 -21.37 4.55
CA PRO A 66 -13.10 -19.96 4.16
C PRO A 66 -13.72 -19.13 5.28
N SER A 67 -12.97 -18.14 5.77
CA SER A 67 -13.44 -17.26 6.83
C SER A 67 -14.49 -16.28 6.31
N SER A 68 -15.32 -15.74 7.20
CA SER A 68 -16.33 -14.73 6.88
C SER A 68 -15.74 -13.48 6.23
N LEU A 69 -14.45 -13.16 6.46
CA LEU A 69 -13.76 -12.05 5.80
C LEU A 69 -13.31 -12.37 4.37
N THR A 70 -13.10 -13.65 4.04
CA THR A 70 -12.68 -14.09 2.70
C THR A 70 -13.87 -14.45 1.80
N VAL A 71 -14.93 -15.03 2.37
CA VAL A 71 -16.16 -15.42 1.66
C VAL A 71 -17.38 -15.07 2.50
N GLN A 72 -18.16 -14.10 2.03
CA GLN A 72 -19.36 -13.62 2.74
C GLN A 72 -20.60 -14.42 2.29
N LYS A 73 -21.10 -15.32 3.15
CA LYS A 73 -22.26 -16.18 2.83
C LYS A 73 -23.56 -15.69 3.48
N SER A 74 -23.46 -15.03 4.63
CA SER A 74 -24.60 -14.50 5.40
C SER A 74 -24.57 -12.96 5.50
N GLU A 75 -25.67 -12.36 5.97
CA GLU A 75 -25.72 -10.92 6.25
C GLU A 75 -24.75 -10.54 7.38
N GLN A 76 -24.57 -11.40 8.37
CA GLN A 76 -23.60 -11.23 9.44
C GLN A 76 -22.17 -11.19 8.88
N ASP A 77 -21.83 -12.06 7.92
CA ASP A 77 -20.51 -12.04 7.28
C ASP A 77 -20.28 -10.75 6.50
N LYS A 78 -21.30 -10.26 5.79
CA LYS A 78 -21.23 -8.99 5.05
C LYS A 78 -21.01 -7.79 5.98
N LEU A 79 -21.74 -7.75 7.10
CA LEU A 79 -21.57 -6.71 8.12
C LEU A 79 -20.17 -6.75 8.74
N LEU A 80 -19.69 -7.95 9.09
CA LEU A 80 -18.34 -8.13 9.62
C LEU A 80 -17.28 -7.68 8.60
N TYR A 81 -17.42 -8.09 7.35
CA TYR A 81 -16.53 -7.66 6.27
C TYR A 81 -16.51 -6.14 6.10
N MET A 82 -17.68 -5.47 6.08
CA MET A 82 -17.75 -4.01 5.97
C MET A 82 -17.10 -3.30 7.15
N TYR A 83 -17.33 -3.79 8.37
CA TYR A 83 -16.76 -3.24 9.59
C TYR A 83 -15.23 -3.39 9.62
N GLU A 84 -14.72 -4.57 9.33
CA GLU A 84 -13.28 -4.83 9.32
C GLU A 84 -12.58 -4.12 8.16
N ARG A 85 -13.23 -4.03 6.99
CA ARG A 85 -12.73 -3.21 5.87
C ARG A 85 -12.63 -1.75 6.28
N GLN A 86 -13.62 -1.22 7.00
CA GLN A 86 -13.58 0.16 7.46
C GLN A 86 -12.42 0.39 8.44
N LYS A 87 -12.16 -0.54 9.39
CA LYS A 87 -10.99 -0.44 10.28
C LYS A 87 -9.66 -0.34 9.55
N VAL A 88 -9.50 -1.07 8.45
CA VAL A 88 -8.27 -0.99 7.61
C VAL A 88 -8.17 0.38 6.92
N ILE A 89 -9.28 0.91 6.43
CA ILE A 89 -9.33 2.26 5.82
C ILE A 89 -9.07 3.35 6.86
N ASP A 90 -9.64 3.22 8.05
CA ASP A 90 -9.43 4.14 9.16
C ASP A 90 -7.96 4.13 9.59
N LEU A 91 -7.32 2.96 9.65
CA LEU A 91 -5.88 2.85 9.90
C LEU A 91 -5.04 3.58 8.83
N CYS A 92 -5.40 3.46 7.56
CA CYS A 92 -4.73 4.21 6.48
C CYS A 92 -4.95 5.73 6.60
N SER A 93 -6.14 6.13 7.08
CA SER A 93 -6.46 7.54 7.31
C SER A 93 -5.71 8.09 8.54
N SER A 94 -5.58 7.28 9.61
CA SER A 94 -4.75 7.60 10.77
C SER A 94 -3.27 7.71 10.42
N TYR A 95 -2.78 6.89 9.49
CA TYR A 95 -1.42 7.03 8.95
C TYR A 95 -1.20 8.41 8.33
N ALA A 96 -2.07 8.84 7.41
CA ALA A 96 -1.94 10.16 6.77
C ALA A 96 -2.06 11.30 7.80
N TYR A 97 -3.04 11.19 8.70
CA TYR A 97 -3.28 12.18 9.75
C TYR A 97 -2.08 12.34 10.70
N THR A 98 -1.53 11.23 11.20
CA THR A 98 -0.39 11.27 12.12
C THR A 98 0.86 11.78 11.43
N LEU A 99 1.09 11.39 10.17
CA LEU A 99 2.20 11.89 9.35
C LEU A 99 2.12 13.40 9.15
N ASP A 100 0.96 13.91 8.69
CA ASP A 100 0.74 15.36 8.52
C ASP A 100 0.91 16.12 9.84
N SER A 101 0.47 15.53 10.96
CA SER A 101 0.55 16.16 12.27
C SER A 101 1.98 16.32 12.79
N THR A 102 2.96 15.59 12.25
CA THR A 102 4.37 15.74 12.64
C THR A 102 4.94 17.12 12.33
N MET A 103 4.35 17.86 11.37
CA MET A 103 4.71 19.26 11.10
C MET A 103 4.40 20.19 12.30
N MET A 104 3.47 19.79 13.17
CA MET A 104 3.05 20.56 14.35
C MET A 104 3.79 20.12 15.61
N ASN A 105 4.07 18.82 15.72
CA ASN A 105 4.80 18.24 16.84
C ASN A 105 5.54 16.97 16.39
N LEU A 106 6.87 17.02 16.40
CA LEU A 106 7.70 15.91 15.94
C LEU A 106 7.56 14.64 16.79
N ASP A 107 7.14 14.76 18.06
CA ASP A 107 6.96 13.59 18.95
C ASP A 107 5.84 12.66 18.45
N ILE A 108 4.89 13.19 17.65
CA ILE A 108 3.82 12.40 17.00
C ILE A 108 4.41 11.34 16.04
N ALA A 109 5.67 11.47 15.61
CA ALA A 109 6.33 10.44 14.82
C ALA A 109 6.34 9.06 15.52
N HIS A 110 6.33 9.04 16.85
CA HIS A 110 6.19 7.78 17.61
C HIS A 110 4.78 7.19 17.51
N ASP A 111 3.74 8.01 17.51
CA ASP A 111 2.36 7.57 17.29
C ASP A 111 2.16 7.02 15.88
N TRP A 112 2.79 7.67 14.89
CA TRP A 112 2.84 7.17 13.53
C TRP A 112 3.52 5.79 13.45
N ALA A 113 4.67 5.61 14.10
CA ALA A 113 5.36 4.32 14.15
C ALA A 113 4.54 3.23 14.88
N ASN A 114 3.70 3.61 15.84
CA ASN A 114 2.81 2.68 16.57
C ASN A 114 1.69 2.06 15.70
N LEU A 115 1.47 2.59 14.48
CA LEU A 115 0.55 2.01 13.50
C LEU A 115 1.09 0.73 12.85
N PHE A 116 2.36 0.41 13.05
CA PHE A 116 3.05 -0.72 12.44
C PHE A 116 3.23 -1.91 13.40
N THR A 117 3.42 -3.11 12.83
CA THR A 117 3.87 -4.28 13.59
C THR A 117 5.34 -4.15 13.97
N GLU A 118 5.78 -4.91 14.99
CA GLU A 118 7.19 -4.89 15.42
C GLU A 118 8.15 -5.29 14.29
N ASP A 119 7.72 -6.19 13.42
CA ASP A 119 8.47 -6.78 12.31
C ASP A 119 8.14 -6.14 10.94
N CYS A 120 7.59 -4.93 10.93
CA CYS A 120 7.12 -4.32 9.70
C CYS A 120 8.23 -4.07 8.67
N VAL A 121 7.85 -3.94 7.39
CA VAL A 121 8.77 -3.53 6.32
C VAL A 121 8.17 -2.34 5.58
N VAL A 122 8.89 -1.22 5.55
CA VAL A 122 8.42 0.04 4.98
C VAL A 122 9.36 0.48 3.88
N THR A 123 8.85 0.68 2.68
CA THR A 123 9.64 1.04 1.49
C THR A 123 9.10 2.32 0.85
N TYR A 124 9.96 3.32 0.79
CA TYR A 124 9.74 4.57 0.08
C TYR A 124 10.77 4.71 -1.06
N PRO A 125 10.59 5.67 -1.98
CA PRO A 125 11.57 5.96 -3.02
C PRO A 125 12.99 6.23 -2.49
N PHE A 126 13.11 6.80 -1.29
CA PHE A 126 14.40 7.12 -0.67
C PHE A 126 15.05 5.98 0.11
N GLY A 127 14.35 4.85 0.35
CA GLY A 127 14.91 3.71 1.07
C GLY A 127 13.88 2.74 1.66
N THR A 128 14.40 1.65 2.23
CA THR A 128 13.61 0.64 2.95
C THR A 128 14.06 0.57 4.41
N HIS A 129 13.11 0.45 5.32
CA HIS A 129 13.31 0.23 6.75
C HIS A 129 12.63 -1.06 7.20
N ILE A 130 13.27 -1.79 8.11
CA ILE A 130 12.78 -3.06 8.65
C ILE A 130 12.64 -2.91 10.16
N GLY A 131 11.50 -3.35 10.69
CA GLY A 131 11.17 -3.28 12.09
C GLY A 131 10.62 -1.93 12.52
N LYS A 132 9.92 -1.92 13.66
CA LYS A 132 9.39 -0.69 14.25
C LYS A 132 10.46 0.14 14.95
N GLU A 133 11.48 -0.50 15.51
CA GLU A 133 12.61 0.18 16.12
C GLU A 133 13.26 1.12 15.09
N GLY A 134 13.45 2.39 15.45
CA GLY A 134 14.02 3.39 14.55
C GLY A 134 13.09 3.89 13.43
N LEU A 135 11.89 3.32 13.26
CA LEU A 135 10.98 3.65 12.15
C LEU A 135 10.55 5.12 12.17
N ALA A 136 10.22 5.67 13.34
CA ALA A 136 9.87 7.08 13.50
C ALA A 136 10.99 8.00 12.98
N LYS A 137 12.24 7.71 13.34
CA LYS A 137 13.41 8.45 12.86
C LYS A 137 13.56 8.31 11.35
N PHE A 138 13.41 7.11 10.82
CA PHE A 138 13.50 6.83 9.38
C PHE A 138 12.50 7.66 8.57
N GLY A 139 11.22 7.67 8.95
CA GLY A 139 10.20 8.50 8.30
C GLY A 139 10.51 9.99 8.40
N MET A 140 10.91 10.46 9.59
CA MET A 140 11.20 11.88 9.80
C MET A 140 12.45 12.38 9.08
N MET A 141 13.38 11.51 8.65
CA MET A 141 14.49 11.93 7.77
C MET A 141 13.99 12.57 6.47
N ALA A 142 12.81 12.18 6.00
CA ALA A 142 12.16 12.71 4.82
C ALA A 142 11.25 13.90 5.17
N GLU A 143 10.30 13.68 6.07
CA GLU A 143 9.20 14.63 6.29
C GLU A 143 9.61 15.93 6.99
N SER A 144 10.62 15.88 7.86
CA SER A 144 11.09 17.07 8.59
C SER A 144 11.72 18.16 7.70
N ARG A 145 11.89 17.88 6.40
CA ARG A 145 12.37 18.85 5.39
C ARG A 145 11.30 19.86 4.99
N PHE A 146 10.03 19.56 5.25
CA PHE A 146 8.89 20.34 4.78
C PHE A 146 8.23 21.13 5.90
N THR A 147 7.75 22.33 5.60
CA THR A 147 7.11 23.22 6.56
C THR A 147 5.63 22.91 6.76
N ARG A 148 5.02 22.25 5.77
CA ARG A 148 3.60 21.89 5.74
C ARG A 148 3.42 20.60 4.96
N MET A 149 2.46 19.79 5.36
CA MET A 149 2.16 18.53 4.69
C MET A 149 0.65 18.34 4.58
N LEU A 150 0.24 17.72 3.47
CA LEU A 150 -1.12 17.27 3.25
C LEU A 150 -1.08 15.96 2.48
N HIS A 151 -1.49 14.88 3.12
CA HIS A 151 -1.57 13.55 2.53
C HIS A 151 -3.03 13.15 2.26
N ILE A 152 -3.36 12.95 0.99
CA ILE A 152 -4.66 12.43 0.56
C ILE A 152 -4.52 10.95 0.21
N ALA A 153 -5.27 10.11 0.92
CA ALA A 153 -5.43 8.69 0.62
C ALA A 153 -6.86 8.43 0.10
N SER A 154 -6.98 7.73 -1.03
CA SER A 154 -8.29 7.44 -1.65
C SER A 154 -8.27 6.16 -2.50
N ASN A 155 -9.40 5.86 -3.15
CA ASN A 155 -9.57 4.75 -4.08
C ASN A 155 -9.14 3.39 -3.49
N PHE A 156 -9.53 3.16 -2.24
CA PHE A 156 -9.16 1.98 -1.46
C PHE A 156 -9.74 0.69 -2.03
N ILE A 157 -8.85 -0.18 -2.47
CA ILE A 157 -9.11 -1.61 -2.67
C ILE A 157 -8.57 -2.34 -1.45
N VAL A 158 -9.40 -3.11 -0.77
CA VAL A 158 -9.03 -3.91 0.40
C VAL A 158 -9.46 -5.34 0.14
N GLU A 159 -8.55 -6.30 0.33
CA GLU A 159 -8.83 -7.74 0.31
C GLU A 159 -8.32 -8.39 1.58
N PHE A 160 -9.12 -9.27 2.17
CA PHE A 160 -8.67 -10.13 3.27
C PHE A 160 -8.14 -11.44 2.70
N GLU A 161 -6.94 -11.83 3.13
CA GLU A 161 -6.40 -13.17 2.88
C GLU A 161 -6.88 -14.15 3.96
N SER A 162 -7.04 -13.66 5.20
CA SER A 162 -7.57 -14.41 6.33
C SER A 162 -8.19 -13.46 7.37
N ASP A 163 -8.60 -13.99 8.53
CA ASP A 163 -9.08 -13.17 9.66
C ASP A 163 -7.99 -12.30 10.30
N THR A 164 -6.74 -12.59 9.99
CA THR A 164 -5.56 -11.95 10.59
C THR A 164 -4.65 -11.26 9.59
N VAL A 165 -4.91 -11.42 8.28
CA VAL A 165 -4.10 -10.84 7.20
C VAL A 165 -5.01 -10.15 6.20
N ALA A 166 -4.69 -8.89 5.89
CA ALA A 166 -5.36 -8.09 4.87
C ALA A 166 -4.35 -7.36 4.00
N HIS A 167 -4.80 -6.96 2.82
CA HIS A 167 -4.01 -6.17 1.86
C HIS A 167 -4.85 -4.98 1.39
N ALA A 168 -4.19 -3.85 1.17
CA ALA A 168 -4.80 -2.69 0.54
C ALA A 168 -3.92 -2.10 -0.55
N ARG A 169 -4.58 -1.56 -1.58
CA ARG A 169 -4.00 -0.64 -2.53
C ARG A 169 -4.83 0.64 -2.51
N TYR A 170 -4.18 1.78 -2.40
CA TYR A 170 -4.84 3.08 -2.35
C TYR A 170 -3.95 4.14 -2.99
N THR A 171 -4.56 5.21 -3.51
CA THR A 171 -3.82 6.31 -4.12
C THR A 171 -3.17 7.15 -3.05
N CYS A 172 -1.92 7.55 -3.28
CA CYS A 172 -1.27 8.64 -2.56
C CYS A 172 -1.34 9.90 -3.41
N PHE A 173 -1.73 11.01 -2.81
CA PHE A 173 -1.48 12.34 -3.34
C PHE A 173 -1.01 13.21 -2.19
N ALA A 174 0.25 13.60 -2.20
CA ALA A 174 0.86 14.37 -1.13
C ALA A 174 1.35 15.72 -1.65
N THR A 175 1.13 16.76 -0.86
CA THR A 175 1.63 18.11 -1.11
C THR A 175 2.43 18.58 0.09
N HIS A 176 3.67 18.97 -0.16
CA HIS A 176 4.62 19.38 0.85
C HIS A 176 5.03 20.83 0.63
N GLY A 177 4.82 21.69 1.62
CA GLY A 177 5.24 23.09 1.59
C GLY A 177 6.74 23.24 1.84
N LEU A 178 7.40 24.05 1.02
CA LEU A 178 8.85 24.32 1.13
C LEU A 178 9.14 25.65 1.86
N HIS A 179 8.10 26.45 2.12
CA HIS A 179 8.21 27.76 2.73
C HIS A 179 7.15 27.95 3.80
N GLU A 180 7.47 28.65 4.88
CA GLU A 180 6.56 28.85 6.01
C GLU A 180 5.30 29.64 5.64
N SER A 181 5.40 30.52 4.63
CA SER A 181 4.33 31.47 4.27
C SER A 181 4.01 31.56 2.78
N ASP A 182 4.85 31.02 1.89
CA ASP A 182 4.68 31.13 0.44
C ASP A 182 4.13 29.81 -0.10
N ILE A 183 2.81 29.74 -0.27
CA ILE A 183 2.11 28.53 -0.71
C ILE A 183 2.42 28.13 -2.16
N SER A 184 3.04 29.02 -2.95
CA SER A 184 3.46 28.68 -4.31
C SER A 184 4.68 27.76 -4.33
N LYS A 185 5.46 27.74 -3.25
CA LYS A 185 6.64 26.89 -3.09
C LYS A 185 6.26 25.56 -2.46
N HIS A 186 5.95 24.59 -3.30
CA HIS A 186 5.55 23.27 -2.86
C HIS A 186 6.12 22.16 -3.75
N PHE A 187 6.21 20.98 -3.16
CA PHE A 187 6.51 19.72 -3.81
C PHE A 187 5.24 18.87 -3.81
N MET A 188 4.88 18.31 -4.96
CA MET A 188 3.77 17.38 -5.09
C MET A 188 4.27 16.03 -5.52
N GLU A 189 3.62 15.00 -5.01
CA GLU A 189 3.88 13.64 -5.43
C GLU A 189 2.57 12.85 -5.46
N ALA A 190 2.39 12.01 -6.47
CA ALA A 190 1.29 11.07 -6.51
C ALA A 190 1.70 9.69 -7.00
N GLY A 191 1.01 8.70 -6.46
CA GLY A 191 1.32 7.30 -6.69
C GLY A 191 0.34 6.36 -6.01
N TYR A 192 0.82 5.18 -5.64
CA TYR A 192 0.04 4.16 -4.96
C TYR A 192 0.78 3.64 -3.74
N TYR A 193 0.06 3.54 -2.64
CA TYR A 193 0.47 2.70 -1.54
C TYR A 193 0.01 1.26 -1.78
N TYR A 194 0.92 0.33 -1.53
CA TYR A 194 0.67 -1.10 -1.43
C TYR A 194 0.98 -1.55 -0.02
N SER A 195 -0.06 -1.87 0.74
CA SER A 195 0.05 -2.13 2.16
C SER A 195 -0.49 -3.50 2.51
N SER A 196 0.23 -4.22 3.36
CA SER A 196 -0.26 -5.43 4.01
C SER A 196 -0.42 -5.17 5.50
N PHE A 197 -1.40 -5.84 6.09
CA PHE A 197 -1.80 -5.63 7.47
C PHE A 197 -1.83 -6.95 8.21
N ARG A 198 -1.49 -6.89 9.49
CA ARG A 198 -1.66 -8.00 10.42
C ARG A 198 -2.56 -7.58 11.57
N ARG A 199 -3.49 -8.44 11.97
CA ARG A 199 -4.22 -8.28 13.22
C ARG A 199 -3.30 -8.71 14.35
N VAL A 200 -2.95 -7.78 15.23
CA VAL A 200 -2.18 -8.04 16.45
C VAL A 200 -3.11 -8.01 17.66
N SER A 201 -2.81 -8.76 18.70
CA SER A 201 -3.57 -8.71 19.94
C SER A 201 -3.59 -7.29 20.51
N ALA A 202 -4.76 -6.86 20.97
CA ALA A 202 -4.97 -5.54 21.58
C ALA A 202 -5.47 -5.73 23.03
N ALA A 203 -5.30 -4.69 23.85
CA ALA A 203 -5.64 -4.73 25.27
C ALA A 203 -7.14 -4.95 25.54
N ASP A 204 -8.00 -4.61 24.58
CA ASP A 204 -9.45 -4.82 24.61
C ASP A 204 -9.87 -6.25 24.24
N GLY A 205 -8.93 -7.11 23.85
CA GLY A 205 -9.18 -8.50 23.45
C GLY A 205 -9.69 -8.68 22.01
N TYR A 206 -9.96 -7.61 21.27
CA TYR A 206 -10.53 -7.69 19.90
C TYR A 206 -9.49 -7.63 18.78
N GLY A 207 -8.23 -7.37 19.14
CA GLY A 207 -7.12 -7.24 18.21
C GLY A 207 -7.21 -5.98 17.34
N ALA A 208 -6.07 -5.41 16.98
CA ALA A 208 -5.96 -4.22 16.15
C ALA A 208 -5.23 -4.54 14.85
N TRP A 209 -5.71 -3.98 13.74
CA TRP A 209 -4.95 -3.98 12.51
C TRP A 209 -3.74 -3.05 12.64
N ARG A 210 -2.60 -3.52 12.12
CA ARG A 210 -1.34 -2.78 12.04
C ARG A 210 -0.69 -3.06 10.69
N PHE A 211 0.03 -2.08 10.17
CA PHE A 211 0.83 -2.24 8.95
C PHE A 211 1.95 -3.25 9.20
N SER A 212 1.97 -4.35 8.44
CA SER A 212 3.10 -5.27 8.38
C SER A 212 4.01 -5.00 7.19
N HIS A 213 3.45 -4.44 6.12
CA HIS A 213 4.21 -4.00 4.96
C HIS A 213 3.60 -2.72 4.40
N LEU A 214 4.44 -1.80 3.93
CA LEU A 214 4.02 -0.63 3.16
C LEU A 214 5.06 -0.34 2.09
N THR A 215 4.63 -0.21 0.84
CA THR A 215 5.45 0.30 -0.26
C THR A 215 4.75 1.48 -0.92
N LEU A 216 5.45 2.60 -1.07
CA LEU A 216 5.03 3.73 -1.90
C LEU A 216 5.60 3.61 -3.31
N ASP A 217 4.73 3.36 -4.28
CA ASP A 217 5.04 3.37 -5.71
C ASP A 217 4.70 4.73 -6.33
N MET A 218 5.74 5.49 -6.64
CA MET A 218 5.63 6.85 -7.16
C MET A 218 5.45 6.89 -8.68
N VAL A 219 4.37 7.55 -9.13
CA VAL A 219 4.03 7.67 -10.56
C VAL A 219 4.53 8.98 -11.15
N TRP A 220 4.35 10.09 -10.43
CA TRP A 220 4.83 11.40 -10.88
C TRP A 220 5.07 12.34 -9.70
N THR A 221 5.89 13.36 -9.96
CA THR A 221 6.23 14.42 -9.01
C THR A 221 6.24 15.78 -9.70
N LEU A 222 6.06 16.85 -8.93
CA LEU A 222 6.18 18.23 -9.39
C LEU A 222 6.86 19.09 -8.33
N GLY A 223 7.83 19.91 -8.71
CA GLY A 223 8.57 20.79 -7.80
C GLY A 223 9.83 20.14 -7.23
N GLU A 224 10.45 20.83 -6.26
CA GLU A 224 11.72 20.40 -5.64
C GLU A 224 11.48 19.40 -4.49
N SER A 225 11.92 18.16 -4.66
CA SER A 225 11.69 17.09 -3.68
C SER A 225 12.53 17.19 -2.41
N LEU A 226 13.53 18.08 -2.39
CA LEU A 226 14.58 18.13 -1.37
C LEU A 226 15.22 16.76 -1.08
N GLY A 227 15.31 15.89 -2.10
CA GLY A 227 15.85 14.53 -1.98
C GLY A 227 14.87 13.51 -1.37
N LEU A 228 13.58 13.81 -1.26
CA LEU A 228 12.54 12.84 -0.82
C LEU A 228 12.43 11.66 -1.80
N ASN A 229 12.68 11.88 -3.08
CA ASN A 229 12.54 10.86 -4.11
C ASN A 229 13.87 10.33 -4.65
N GLU A 230 14.97 10.62 -3.95
CA GLU A 230 16.31 10.18 -4.34
C GLU A 230 16.81 9.10 -3.37
N PRO A 231 17.34 7.97 -3.88
CA PRO A 231 18.04 7.00 -3.04
C PRO A 231 19.19 7.71 -2.34
N GLN A 232 19.31 7.53 -1.02
CA GLN A 232 20.47 8.06 -0.32
C GLN A 232 21.72 7.28 -0.75
N ASN A 233 22.47 7.81 -1.72
CA ASN A 233 23.77 7.30 -2.10
C ASN A 233 24.70 7.38 -0.87
N GLY A 234 24.92 6.28 -0.17
CA GLY A 234 25.95 6.18 0.88
C GLY A 234 25.55 5.54 2.21
N LEU A 235 24.28 5.23 2.45
CA LEU A 235 23.90 4.34 3.56
C LEU A 235 23.65 2.96 2.97
N ALA A 236 24.71 2.13 2.99
CA ALA A 236 24.57 0.68 2.86
C ALA A 236 23.43 0.22 3.77
N GLU A 237 22.66 -0.79 3.33
CA GLU A 237 21.62 -1.49 4.08
C GLU A 237 21.89 -1.54 5.59
N THR A 238 21.57 -0.48 6.32
CA THR A 238 21.62 -0.50 7.77
C THR A 238 20.35 -1.18 8.17
N ARG A 239 20.45 -2.51 8.30
CA ARG A 239 19.66 -3.25 9.27
C ARG A 239 19.96 -2.59 10.62
N TYR A 240 19.05 -1.72 11.07
CA TYR A 240 18.94 -1.38 12.48
C TYR A 240 18.05 -2.44 13.12
#